data_AF-A0A3S0MD43-F1
#
_entry.id   AF-A0A3S0MD43-F1
#
_cell.length_a   1.000
_cell.length_b   1.000
_cell.length_c   1.000
_cell.angle_alpha   90.00
_cell.angle_beta   90.00
_cell.angle_gamma   90.00
#
_symmetry.space_group_name_H-M   'P 1'
#
loop_
_entity.id
_entity.type
_entity.pdbx_description
1 polymer ?
#
loop_
_entity_poly.entity_id
_entity_poly.type
_entity_poly.pdbx_seq_one_letter_code
_entity_poly.pdbx_strand_id
1 'polypeptide(L)'
;MILKIFVYLSCFFFSTFVFAQNSIPQVLKQWNKGSVPYIKVTEIKSKTNIVFLDAREPKEFNVSHIENSIAVGFNQFDGKKVTTIIKDKNALIVVYCSIGVRSEIIGDKLLKLGYKNVFNLYGGIVEWKNYDKKIVDNKKTETNEVHTYNKEWSIYLKKGIKVYEK
;
A
#
# COMPACT_ATOMS: atom_id res chain seq x y z
N MET A 1 31.36 61.77 28.38
CA MET A 1 30.41 61.23 27.39
C MET A 1 30.70 59.75 27.21
N ILE A 2 29.85 58.89 27.79
CA ILE A 2 30.01 57.43 27.80
C ILE A 2 29.18 56.86 26.66
N LEU A 3 29.84 56.25 25.67
CA LEU A 3 29.16 55.58 24.55
C LEU A 3 29.03 54.10 24.87
N LYS A 4 27.84 53.68 25.33
CA LYS A 4 27.49 52.26 25.55
C LYS A 4 27.17 51.61 24.20
N ILE A 5 28.04 50.74 23.72
CA ILE A 5 27.76 49.87 22.57
C ILE A 5 26.98 48.67 23.08
N PHE A 6 25.67 48.65 22.81
CA PHE A 6 24.84 47.45 22.96
C PHE A 6 25.00 46.60 21.70
N VAL A 7 25.80 45.53 21.78
CA VAL A 7 25.82 44.49 20.75
C VAL A 7 24.56 43.63 20.95
N TYR A 8 23.52 43.89 20.16
CA TYR A 8 22.36 43.03 20.09
C TYR A 8 22.76 41.71 19.41
N LEU A 9 22.88 40.65 20.21
CA LEU A 9 23.00 39.27 19.73
C LEU A 9 21.63 38.85 19.18
N SER A 10 21.34 39.17 17.92
CA SER A 10 20.15 38.66 17.23
C SER A 10 20.41 37.21 16.81
N CYS A 11 20.22 36.28 17.74
CA CYS A 11 20.03 34.87 17.39
C CYS A 11 18.68 34.75 16.68
N PHE A 12 18.67 34.90 15.36
CA PHE A 12 17.58 34.45 14.50
C PHE A 12 17.47 32.92 14.65
N PHE A 13 16.64 32.45 15.59
CA PHE A 13 16.17 31.07 15.59
C PHE A 13 15.24 30.91 14.39
N PHE A 14 15.83 30.64 13.22
CA PHE A 14 15.09 30.10 12.09
C PHE A 14 14.65 28.69 12.50
N SER A 15 13.48 28.57 13.13
CA SER A 15 12.86 27.27 13.35
C SER A 15 12.48 26.73 11.97
N THR A 16 13.38 25.97 11.36
CA THR A 16 13.02 25.13 10.23
C THR A 16 12.03 24.11 10.79
N PHE A 17 10.75 24.28 10.46
CA PHE A 17 9.78 23.22 10.65
C PHE A 17 10.22 22.06 9.76
N VAL A 18 10.96 21.12 10.35
CA VAL A 18 11.25 19.83 9.74
C VAL A 18 9.91 19.11 9.68
N PHE A 19 9.25 19.13 8.53
CA PHE A 19 8.12 18.24 8.28
C PHE A 19 8.66 16.80 8.30
N ALA A 20 8.56 16.15 9.47
CA ALA A 20 8.89 14.74 9.62
C ALA A 20 7.89 13.94 8.78
N GLN A 21 8.34 13.50 7.61
CA GLN A 21 7.54 12.64 6.74
C GLN A 21 7.34 11.28 7.43
N ASN A 22 6.09 10.86 7.58
CA ASN A 22 5.79 9.54 8.14
C ASN A 22 6.35 8.44 7.24
N SER A 23 6.84 7.35 7.84
CA SER A 23 7.27 6.14 7.15
C SER A 23 6.09 5.18 6.95
N ILE A 24 6.18 4.22 6.01
CA ILE A 24 5.16 3.15 5.86
C ILE A 24 4.84 2.48 7.21
N PRO A 25 5.82 2.05 8.05
CA PRO A 25 5.52 1.50 9.37
C PRO A 25 4.68 2.42 10.25
N GLN A 26 4.95 3.74 10.25
CA GLN A 26 4.21 4.71 11.05
C GLN A 26 2.78 4.89 10.52
N VAL A 27 2.59 4.99 9.21
CA VAL A 27 1.26 5.05 8.60
C VAL A 27 0.48 3.78 8.92
N LEU A 28 1.06 2.60 8.73
CA LEU A 28 0.38 1.34 9.07
C LEU A 28 0.05 1.29 10.56
N LYS A 29 0.97 1.65 11.45
CA LYS A 29 0.69 1.69 12.90
C LYS A 29 -0.44 2.67 13.27
N GLN A 30 -0.56 3.79 12.55
CA GLN A 30 -1.58 4.80 12.81
C GLN A 30 -2.96 4.39 12.30
N TRP A 31 -3.04 3.78 11.12
CA TRP A 31 -4.31 3.56 10.41
C TRP A 31 -4.84 2.13 10.51
N ASN A 32 -3.96 1.16 10.80
CA ASN A 32 -4.33 -0.25 10.83
C ASN A 32 -4.55 -0.75 12.26
N LYS A 33 -5.48 -1.70 12.40
CA LYS A 33 -5.84 -2.33 13.69
C LYS A 33 -4.94 -3.53 14.04
N GLY A 34 -4.18 -4.03 13.08
CA GLY A 34 -3.41 -5.27 13.21
C GLY A 34 -4.29 -6.52 13.19
N SER A 35 -5.54 -6.46 12.69
CA SER A 35 -6.47 -7.60 12.72
C SER A 35 -6.16 -8.66 11.67
N VAL A 36 -5.40 -8.30 10.63
CA VAL A 36 -4.96 -9.20 9.56
C VAL A 36 -3.44 -9.28 9.59
N PRO A 37 -2.83 -10.49 9.68
CA PRO A 37 -1.39 -10.62 9.72
C PRO A 37 -0.75 -10.09 8.42
N TYR A 38 0.40 -9.45 8.55
CA TYR A 38 1.17 -9.02 7.39
C TYR A 38 1.95 -10.17 6.77
N ILE A 39 2.14 -10.07 5.45
CA ILE A 39 3.17 -10.81 4.72
C ILE A 39 4.04 -9.82 3.95
N LYS A 40 5.37 -10.00 4.01
CA LYS A 40 6.35 -9.21 3.26
C LYS A 40 6.61 -9.81 1.90
N VAL A 41 7.06 -8.97 0.97
CA VAL A 41 7.42 -9.39 -0.40
C VAL A 41 8.50 -10.50 -0.40
N THR A 42 9.42 -10.46 0.56
CA THR A 42 10.49 -11.46 0.72
C THR A 42 9.96 -12.84 1.14
N GLU A 43 8.83 -12.90 1.84
CA GLU A 43 8.25 -14.13 2.38
C GLU A 43 7.39 -14.86 1.32
N ILE A 44 6.92 -14.15 0.29
CA ILE A 44 6.04 -14.69 -0.76
C ILE A 44 6.72 -15.80 -1.58
N LYS A 45 8.03 -15.73 -1.84
CA LYS A 45 8.75 -16.77 -2.62
C LYS A 45 8.66 -18.17 -2.01
N SER A 46 8.43 -18.27 -0.70
CA SER A 46 8.32 -19.55 0.03
C SER A 46 6.94 -20.20 -0.05
N LYS A 47 5.97 -19.53 -0.66
CA LYS A 47 4.56 -19.94 -0.71
C LYS A 47 4.15 -20.23 -2.15
N THR A 48 3.50 -21.36 -2.37
CA THR A 48 2.86 -21.69 -3.64
C THR A 48 1.35 -21.41 -3.55
N ASN A 49 0.70 -21.24 -4.70
CA ASN A 49 -0.76 -21.12 -4.82
C ASN A 49 -1.40 -19.95 -4.05
N ILE A 50 -0.73 -18.80 -3.99
CA ILE A 50 -1.31 -17.56 -3.43
C ILE A 50 -2.38 -17.01 -4.37
N VAL A 51 -3.54 -16.66 -3.83
CA VAL A 51 -4.54 -15.85 -4.51
C VAL A 51 -4.35 -14.39 -4.10
N PHE A 52 -3.93 -13.55 -5.04
CA PHE A 52 -3.80 -12.11 -4.81
C PHE A 52 -5.13 -11.39 -5.07
N LEU A 53 -5.57 -10.60 -4.09
CA LEU A 53 -6.74 -9.73 -4.22
C LEU A 53 -6.31 -8.27 -4.18
N ASP A 54 -6.66 -7.51 -5.23
CA ASP A 54 -6.41 -6.08 -5.29
C ASP A 54 -7.63 -5.30 -4.79
N ALA A 55 -7.46 -4.64 -3.64
CA ALA A 55 -8.46 -3.80 -3.01
C ALA A 55 -8.45 -2.35 -3.53
N ARG A 56 -7.60 -2.00 -4.51
CA ARG A 56 -7.60 -0.65 -5.09
C ARG A 56 -8.80 -0.43 -6.01
N GLU A 57 -9.10 0.83 -6.29
CA GLU A 57 -10.19 1.18 -7.21
C GLU A 57 -9.82 0.87 -8.67
N PRO A 58 -10.81 0.68 -9.58
CA PRO A 58 -10.55 0.26 -10.96
C PRO A 58 -9.51 1.11 -11.70
N LYS A 59 -9.54 2.44 -11.53
CA LYS A 59 -8.56 3.36 -12.14
C LYS A 59 -7.12 3.02 -11.76
N GLU A 60 -6.90 2.55 -10.53
CA GLU A 60 -5.57 2.20 -10.02
C GLU A 60 -5.12 0.83 -10.53
N PHE A 61 -6.04 -0.13 -10.56
CA PHE A 61 -5.81 -1.47 -11.10
C PHE A 61 -5.49 -1.43 -12.60
N ASN A 62 -6.17 -0.54 -13.33
CA ASN A 62 -6.02 -0.36 -14.77
C ASN A 62 -4.66 0.20 -15.17
N VAL A 63 -4.03 1.01 -14.31
CA VAL A 63 -2.65 1.48 -14.52
C VAL A 63 -1.70 0.29 -14.45
N SER A 64 -1.79 -0.47 -13.36
CA SER A 64 -1.02 -1.70 -13.18
C SER A 64 -1.52 -2.49 -12.00
N HIS A 65 -1.22 -3.79 -11.97
CA HIS A 65 -1.54 -4.70 -10.88
C HIS A 65 -0.54 -5.87 -10.82
N ILE A 66 -0.54 -6.60 -9.70
CA ILE A 66 0.21 -7.86 -9.58
C ILE A 66 -0.40 -8.86 -10.59
N GLU A 67 0.45 -9.52 -11.37
CA GLU A 67 0.02 -10.48 -12.38
C GLU A 67 -0.88 -11.57 -11.77
N ASN A 68 -1.96 -11.92 -12.46
CA ASN A 68 -3.00 -12.86 -12.02
C ASN A 68 -3.78 -12.46 -10.75
N SER A 69 -3.64 -11.22 -10.25
CA SER A 69 -4.48 -10.75 -9.14
C SER A 69 -5.92 -10.47 -9.57
N ILE A 70 -6.85 -10.58 -8.62
CA ILE A 70 -8.28 -10.36 -8.84
C ILE A 70 -8.66 -8.99 -8.27
N ALA A 71 -9.19 -8.11 -9.12
CA ALA A 71 -9.74 -6.83 -8.68
C ALA A 71 -11.03 -7.04 -7.86
N VAL A 72 -10.99 -6.66 -6.59
CA VAL A 72 -12.14 -6.71 -5.67
C VAL A 72 -12.64 -5.32 -5.27
N GLY A 73 -11.82 -4.28 -5.43
CA GLY A 73 -12.17 -2.91 -5.08
C GLY A 73 -12.27 -2.67 -3.57
N PHE A 74 -12.30 -1.41 -3.17
CA PHE A 74 -12.50 -1.03 -1.77
C PHE A 74 -13.93 -0.55 -1.52
N ASN A 75 -14.36 0.47 -2.27
CA ASN A 75 -15.65 1.12 -2.08
C ASN A 75 -16.83 0.20 -2.42
N GLN A 76 -16.72 -0.52 -3.54
CA GLN A 76 -17.75 -1.43 -4.06
C GLN A 76 -17.39 -2.90 -3.79
N PHE A 77 -16.68 -3.18 -2.70
CA PHE A 77 -16.31 -4.56 -2.35
C PHE A 77 -17.55 -5.42 -2.13
N ASP A 78 -17.68 -6.48 -2.93
CA ASP A 78 -18.72 -7.49 -2.80
C ASP A 78 -18.12 -8.82 -2.34
N GLY A 79 -18.45 -9.20 -1.10
CA GLY A 79 -18.04 -10.47 -0.52
C GLY A 79 -18.59 -11.69 -1.28
N LYS A 80 -19.77 -11.58 -1.90
CA LYS A 80 -20.37 -12.69 -2.66
C LYS A 80 -19.52 -13.04 -3.88
N LYS A 81 -19.06 -12.03 -4.64
CA LYS A 81 -18.12 -12.21 -5.76
C LYS A 81 -16.89 -13.01 -5.32
N VAL A 82 -16.28 -12.66 -4.19
CA VAL A 82 -15.11 -13.38 -3.67
C VAL A 82 -15.47 -14.83 -3.31
N THR A 83 -16.57 -15.07 -2.60
CA THR A 83 -16.98 -16.43 -2.23
C THR A 83 -17.36 -17.33 -3.41
N THR A 84 -17.80 -16.74 -4.52
CA THR A 84 -18.08 -17.48 -5.76
C THR A 84 -16.79 -17.92 -6.45
N ILE A 85 -15.76 -17.06 -6.45
CA ILE A 85 -14.48 -17.32 -7.13
C ILE A 85 -13.57 -18.21 -6.26
N ILE A 86 -13.46 -17.91 -4.97
CA ILE A 86 -12.58 -18.61 -4.03
C ILE A 86 -13.45 -19.45 -3.08
N LYS A 87 -13.84 -20.63 -3.54
CA LYS A 87 -14.75 -21.52 -2.77
C LYS A 87 -14.06 -22.12 -1.53
N ASP A 88 -12.77 -22.43 -1.63
CA ASP A 88 -12.00 -22.99 -0.52
C ASP A 88 -11.69 -21.93 0.55
N LYS A 89 -12.22 -22.14 1.76
CA LYS A 89 -12.00 -21.27 2.93
C LYS A 89 -10.58 -21.38 3.51
N ASN A 90 -9.81 -22.38 3.10
CA ASN A 90 -8.41 -22.53 3.47
C ASN A 90 -7.45 -21.98 2.39
N ALA A 91 -7.96 -21.41 1.30
CA ALA A 91 -7.12 -20.77 0.30
C ALA A 91 -6.21 -19.71 0.93
N LEU A 92 -4.94 -19.70 0.52
CA LEU A 92 -3.97 -18.67 0.93
C LEU A 92 -4.24 -17.39 0.15
N ILE A 93 -4.80 -16.39 0.83
CA ILE A 93 -5.20 -15.12 0.23
C ILE A 93 -4.27 -14.02 0.70
N VAL A 94 -3.69 -13.28 -0.25
CA VAL A 94 -2.93 -12.06 0.04
C VAL A 94 -3.69 -10.88 -0.55
N VAL A 95 -4.22 -10.03 0.32
CA VAL A 95 -4.89 -8.79 -0.08
C VAL A 95 -3.86 -7.67 -0.11
N TYR A 96 -3.90 -6.84 -1.13
CA TYR A 96 -3.07 -5.66 -1.21
C TYR A 96 -3.86 -4.45 -1.67
N CYS A 97 -3.34 -3.27 -1.34
CA CYS A 97 -3.75 -2.01 -1.93
C CYS A 97 -2.51 -1.19 -2.30
N SER A 98 -2.57 0.13 -2.27
CA SER A 98 -1.41 0.99 -2.56
C SER A 98 -0.28 0.79 -1.54
N ILE A 99 -0.60 0.93 -0.24
CA ILE A 99 0.39 0.90 0.86
C ILE A 99 0.05 -0.03 2.03
N GLY A 100 -1.12 -0.69 2.03
CA GLY A 100 -1.51 -1.66 3.07
C GLY A 100 -2.69 -1.25 3.98
N VAL A 101 -3.26 -0.06 3.83
CA VAL A 101 -4.37 0.42 4.69
C VAL A 101 -5.72 -0.18 4.28
N ARG A 102 -6.16 0.08 3.05
CA ARG A 102 -7.45 -0.45 2.52
C ARG A 102 -7.50 -1.97 2.53
N SER A 103 -6.38 -2.63 2.27
CA SER A 103 -6.28 -4.09 2.23
C SER A 103 -6.43 -4.76 3.59
N GLU A 104 -6.12 -4.09 4.70
CA GLU A 104 -6.44 -4.65 6.02
C GLU A 104 -7.96 -4.73 6.22
N ILE A 105 -8.68 -3.66 5.89
CA ILE A 105 -10.14 -3.60 6.02
C ILE A 105 -10.80 -4.66 5.16
N ILE A 106 -10.32 -4.86 3.93
CA ILE A 106 -10.81 -5.95 3.07
C ILE A 106 -10.43 -7.32 3.64
N GLY A 107 -9.20 -7.49 4.14
CA GLY A 107 -8.79 -8.72 4.80
C GLY A 107 -9.68 -9.08 5.99
N ASP A 108 -10.06 -8.10 6.82
CA ASP A 108 -10.98 -8.28 7.95
C ASP A 108 -12.37 -8.76 7.49
N LYS A 109 -12.88 -8.20 6.37
CA LYS A 109 -14.12 -8.68 5.75
C LYS A 109 -13.98 -10.15 5.29
N LEU A 110 -12.83 -10.54 4.74
CA LEU A 110 -12.59 -11.93 4.31
C LEU A 110 -12.52 -12.89 5.51
N LEU A 111 -11.86 -12.49 6.60
CA LEU A 111 -11.86 -13.26 7.85
C LEU A 111 -13.30 -13.49 8.36
N LYS A 112 -14.14 -12.45 8.33
CA LYS A 112 -15.58 -12.54 8.68
C LYS A 112 -16.39 -13.42 7.73
N LEU A 113 -15.97 -13.54 6.47
CA LEU A 113 -16.55 -14.48 5.49
C LEU A 113 -16.03 -15.92 5.66
N GLY A 114 -15.22 -16.18 6.70
CA GLY A 114 -14.75 -17.51 7.08
C GLY A 114 -13.45 -17.97 6.41
N TYR A 115 -12.74 -17.11 5.68
CA TYR A 115 -11.41 -17.45 5.17
C TYR A 115 -10.40 -17.48 6.32
N LYS A 116 -9.56 -18.51 6.35
CA LYS A 116 -8.64 -18.74 7.48
C LYS A 116 -7.24 -18.20 7.24
N ASN A 117 -6.80 -18.17 5.99
CA ASN A 117 -5.42 -17.87 5.59
C ASN A 117 -5.36 -16.53 4.83
N VAL A 118 -5.74 -15.45 5.50
CA VAL A 118 -5.77 -14.10 4.92
C VAL A 118 -4.60 -13.27 5.43
N PHE A 119 -3.84 -12.69 4.51
CA PHE A 119 -2.70 -11.83 4.81
C PHE A 119 -2.84 -10.47 4.12
N ASN A 120 -2.33 -9.44 4.77
CA ASN A 120 -2.19 -8.10 4.20
C ASN A 120 -0.77 -7.93 3.64
N LEU A 121 -0.64 -7.57 2.36
CA LEU A 121 0.68 -7.31 1.78
C LEU A 121 1.29 -6.05 2.40
N TYR A 122 2.37 -6.22 3.15
CA TYR A 122 3.07 -5.13 3.79
C TYR A 122 3.56 -4.11 2.74
N GLY A 123 3.13 -2.85 2.87
CA GLY A 123 3.49 -1.78 1.93
C GLY A 123 2.81 -1.86 0.56
N GLY A 124 1.86 -2.80 0.35
CA GLY A 124 1.05 -2.91 -0.84
C GLY A 124 1.84 -3.08 -2.15
N ILE A 125 1.24 -2.65 -3.27
CA ILE A 125 1.89 -2.69 -4.60
C ILE A 125 3.10 -1.76 -4.69
N VAL A 126 3.12 -0.69 -3.89
CA VAL A 126 4.28 0.22 -3.82
C VAL A 126 5.52 -0.54 -3.38
N GLU A 127 5.42 -1.28 -2.27
CA GLU A 127 6.55 -2.04 -1.76
C GLU A 127 6.85 -3.26 -2.64
N TRP A 128 5.83 -3.89 -3.21
CA TRP A 128 6.01 -4.91 -4.26
C TRP A 128 6.94 -4.42 -5.38
N LYS A 129 6.68 -3.23 -5.92
CA LYS A 129 7.52 -2.65 -6.97
C LYS A 129 8.91 -2.22 -6.46
N ASN A 130 9.02 -1.71 -5.23
CA ASN A 130 10.32 -1.38 -4.61
C ASN A 130 11.26 -2.60 -4.48
N TYR A 131 10.69 -3.81 -4.44
CA TYR A 131 11.42 -5.10 -4.47
C TYR A 131 11.65 -5.64 -5.90
N ASP A 132 11.53 -4.79 -6.92
CA ASP A 132 11.70 -5.13 -8.34
C ASP A 132 10.80 -6.27 -8.82
N LYS A 133 9.63 -6.42 -8.20
CA LYS A 133 8.65 -7.40 -8.65
C LYS A 133 7.90 -6.90 -9.89
N LYS A 134 7.57 -7.86 -10.75
CA LYS A 134 6.78 -7.65 -11.95
C LYS A 134 5.37 -7.18 -11.58
N ILE A 135 4.89 -6.19 -12.30
CA ILE A 135 3.48 -5.75 -12.34
C ILE A 135 3.10 -5.63 -13.81
N VAL A 136 1.82 -5.77 -14.10
CA VAL A 136 1.30 -5.74 -15.48
C VAL A 136 0.18 -4.73 -15.61
N ASP A 137 0.00 -4.20 -16.81
CA ASP A 137 -1.18 -3.41 -17.18
C ASP A 137 -2.38 -4.31 -17.54
N ASN A 138 -3.51 -3.71 -17.94
CA ASN A 138 -4.69 -4.46 -18.39
C ASN A 138 -4.49 -5.30 -19.66
N LYS A 139 -3.46 -5.01 -20.45
CA LYS A 139 -3.06 -5.80 -21.62
C LYS A 139 -2.13 -6.95 -21.23
N LYS A 140 -1.89 -7.16 -19.93
CA LYS A 140 -0.95 -8.13 -19.37
C LYS A 140 0.51 -7.88 -19.79
N THR A 141 0.82 -6.64 -20.16
CA THR A 141 2.17 -6.22 -20.51
C THR A 141 2.86 -5.75 -19.24
N GLU A 142 4.11 -6.16 -19.05
CA GLU A 142 4.91 -5.66 -17.93
C GLU A 142 5.06 -4.13 -18.01
N THR A 143 4.88 -3.47 -16.88
CA THR A 143 4.97 -2.01 -16.78
C THR A 143 5.71 -1.60 -15.51
N ASN A 144 6.22 -0.37 -15.51
CA ASN A 144 6.80 0.25 -14.32
C ASN A 144 5.89 1.34 -13.73
N GLU A 145 4.75 1.63 -14.35
CA GLU A 145 3.79 2.60 -13.85
C GLU A 145 3.06 2.06 -12.62
N VAL A 146 2.96 2.86 -11.56
CA VAL A 146 2.23 2.52 -10.34
C VAL A 146 1.33 3.69 -9.95
N HIS A 147 0.03 3.43 -9.85
CA HIS A 147 -0.89 4.41 -9.29
C HIS A 147 -0.68 4.53 -7.78
N THR A 148 -0.25 5.70 -7.32
CA THR A 148 0.20 5.92 -5.92
C THR A 148 -0.91 6.38 -4.97
N TYR A 149 -2.17 6.27 -5.41
CA TYR A 149 -3.39 6.74 -4.74
C TYR A 149 -3.49 8.28 -4.67
N ASN A 150 -2.47 8.95 -4.12
CA ASN A 150 -2.39 10.40 -4.06
C ASN A 150 -0.92 10.87 -4.09
N LYS A 151 -0.70 12.19 -4.21
CA LYS A 151 0.64 12.79 -4.23
C LYS A 151 1.42 12.55 -2.94
N GLU A 152 0.75 12.56 -1.79
CA GLU A 152 1.37 12.35 -0.48
C GLU A 152 2.01 10.97 -0.40
N TRP A 153 1.29 9.88 -0.70
CA TRP A 153 1.80 8.52 -0.57
C TRP A 153 2.77 8.12 -1.70
N SER A 154 2.85 8.92 -2.76
CA SER A 154 3.78 8.70 -3.87
C SER A 154 5.25 8.72 -3.46
N ILE A 155 5.56 9.38 -2.33
CA ILE A 155 6.89 9.43 -1.73
C ILE A 155 7.42 8.04 -1.36
N TYR A 156 6.53 7.09 -1.12
CA TYR A 156 6.90 5.72 -0.74
C TYR A 156 7.32 4.86 -1.95
N LEU A 157 6.94 5.27 -3.17
CA LEU A 157 7.41 4.61 -4.38
C LEU A 157 8.82 5.09 -4.72
N LYS A 158 9.79 4.20 -4.48
CA LYS A 158 11.22 4.42 -4.74
C LYS A 158 11.64 3.87 -6.10
N LYS A 159 10.95 2.84 -6.59
CA LYS A 159 11.16 2.23 -7.90
C LYS A 159 9.86 2.24 -8.71
N GLY A 160 9.92 2.63 -9.97
CA GLY A 160 8.76 2.76 -10.85
C GLY A 160 8.37 4.20 -11.15
N ILE A 161 7.37 4.36 -12.02
CA ILE A 161 6.86 5.62 -12.53
C ILE A 161 5.56 5.93 -11.78
N LYS A 162 5.51 7.07 -11.09
CA LYS A 162 4.36 7.49 -10.28
C LYS A 162 3.22 7.95 -11.19
N VAL A 163 2.04 7.37 -11.01
CA VAL A 163 0.80 7.79 -11.67
C VAL A 163 -0.20 8.28 -10.63
N TYR A 164 -0.92 9.34 -10.96
CA TYR A 164 -1.93 9.99 -10.10
C TYR A 164 -3.33 9.98 -10.73
N GLU A 165 -3.40 10.07 -12.06
CA GLU A 165 -4.63 10.11 -12.83
C GLU A 165 -4.42 9.31 -14.12
N LYS A 166 -5.26 8.29 -14.35
CA LYS A 166 -5.54 7.66 -15.64
C LYS A 166 -6.98 7.16 -15.63
#